data_AF-A0A316LDQ7-F1
#
_entry.id   AF-A0A316LDQ7-F1
#
_cell.length_a   1.000
_cell.length_b   1.000
_cell.length_c   1.000
_cell.angle_alpha   90.00
_cell.angle_beta   90.00
_cell.angle_gamma   90.00
#
_symmetry.space_group_name_H-M   'P 1'
#
loop_
_entity.id
_entity.type
_entity.pdbx_description
1 polymer ?
#
loop_
_entity_poly.entity_id
_entity_poly.type
_entity_poly.pdbx_seq_one_letter_code
_entity_poly.pdbx_strand_id
1 'polypeptide(L)'
;MDKFKEIWNNPRYNALIRLGLWFIFFTLVIIFIRLSPKEEVPRVEEEVQVTYSDIKKEFVNSSVMLTMDNGTYYVNGVIKNGAFTGTIQSDGNTNKVYYNGVMYLVNKGEKTETGLYSELNDKLILPKDIVGIIDNYNGLLKTTSDDKSYTYDIDGAKYVVYVKEEKICKVTYEKDNLVYTLEYNYL
;
A
#
# COMPACT_ATOMS: atom_id res chain seq x y z
N MET A 1 42.78 -42.09 -54.26
CA MET A 1 42.95 -40.70 -53.76
C MET A 1 42.89 -39.68 -54.90
N ASP A 2 43.14 -40.09 -56.15
CA ASP A 2 43.24 -39.17 -57.30
C ASP A 2 41.90 -38.66 -57.84
N LYS A 3 40.84 -39.48 -57.82
CA LYS A 3 39.49 -39.06 -58.28
C LYS A 3 38.90 -37.89 -57.48
N PHE A 4 39.21 -37.78 -56.18
CA PHE A 4 38.69 -36.71 -55.33
C PHE A 4 39.42 -35.38 -55.61
N LYS A 5 40.73 -35.44 -55.88
CA LYS A 5 41.53 -34.30 -56.34
C LYS A 5 41.07 -33.79 -57.71
N GLU A 6 40.69 -34.71 -58.60
CA GLU A 6 40.22 -34.38 -59.95
C GLU A 6 38.86 -33.65 -59.93
N ILE A 7 37.93 -34.12 -59.09
CA ILE A 7 36.62 -33.47 -58.88
C ILE A 7 36.77 -32.10 -58.20
N TRP A 8 37.75 -31.96 -57.29
CA TRP A 8 38.03 -30.69 -56.59
C TRP A 8 38.64 -29.61 -57.51
N ASN A 9 39.40 -30.01 -58.53
CA ASN A 9 40.01 -29.09 -59.49
C ASN A 9 39.05 -28.62 -60.59
N ASN A 10 37.87 -29.25 -60.73
CA ASN A 10 36.86 -28.78 -61.67
C ASN A 10 36.06 -27.62 -61.05
N PRO A 11 36.04 -26.43 -61.67
CA PRO A 11 35.47 -25.22 -61.06
C PRO A 11 33.99 -25.33 -60.72
N ARG A 12 33.20 -26.12 -61.48
CA ARG A 12 31.77 -26.32 -61.20
C ARG A 12 31.54 -27.22 -59.98
N TYR A 13 32.31 -28.29 -59.86
CA TYR A 13 32.18 -29.22 -58.73
C TYR A 13 32.79 -28.64 -57.45
N ASN A 14 33.87 -27.87 -57.55
CA ASN A 14 34.45 -27.14 -56.41
C ASN A 14 33.43 -26.13 -55.83
N ALA A 15 32.72 -25.39 -56.69
CA ALA A 15 31.67 -24.48 -56.25
C ALA A 15 30.52 -25.23 -55.54
N LEU A 16 30.07 -26.36 -56.07
CA LEU A 16 29.03 -27.20 -55.46
C LEU A 16 29.46 -27.80 -54.10
N ILE A 17 30.71 -28.26 -54.00
CA ILE A 17 31.26 -28.80 -52.76
C ILE A 17 31.40 -27.71 -51.69
N ARG A 18 31.87 -26.52 -52.07
CA ARG A 18 31.93 -25.36 -51.15
C ARG A 18 30.53 -24.97 -50.68
N LEU A 19 29.54 -24.95 -51.57
CA LEU A 19 28.15 -24.66 -51.20
C LEU A 19 27.59 -25.71 -50.23
N GLY A 20 27.88 -26.99 -50.46
CA GLY A 20 27.50 -28.07 -49.55
C GLY A 20 28.16 -27.96 -48.17
N LEU A 21 29.44 -27.60 -48.13
CA LEU A 21 30.16 -27.37 -46.87
C LEU A 21 29.61 -26.16 -46.10
N TRP A 22 29.26 -25.08 -46.80
CA TRP A 22 28.58 -23.93 -46.19
C TRP A 22 27.21 -24.30 -45.63
N PHE A 23 26.44 -25.11 -46.35
CA PHE A 23 25.15 -25.60 -45.89
C PHE A 23 25.28 -26.42 -44.59
N ILE A 24 26.26 -27.32 -44.52
CA ILE A 24 26.56 -28.10 -43.31
C ILE A 24 26.99 -27.18 -42.16
N PHE A 25 27.83 -26.19 -42.42
CA PHE A 25 28.28 -25.22 -41.42
C PHE A 25 27.11 -24.43 -40.81
N PHE A 26 26.23 -23.85 -41.64
CA PHE A 26 25.06 -23.11 -41.15
C PHE A 26 24.07 -24.02 -40.39
N THR A 27 23.92 -25.27 -40.82
CA THR A 27 23.06 -26.24 -40.11
C THR A 27 23.58 -26.50 -38.70
N LEU A 28 24.90 -26.68 -38.54
CA LEU A 28 25.52 -26.84 -37.23
C LEU A 28 25.35 -25.58 -36.36
N VAL A 29 25.53 -24.38 -36.92
CA VAL A 29 25.33 -23.12 -36.19
C VAL A 29 23.89 -23.00 -35.67
N ILE A 30 22.89 -23.32 -36.48
CA ILE A 30 21.47 -23.28 -36.07
C ILE A 30 21.19 -24.30 -34.95
N ILE A 31 21.77 -25.50 -35.05
CA ILE A 31 21.65 -26.54 -34.02
C ILE A 31 22.29 -26.06 -32.71
N PHE A 32 23.48 -25.45 -32.75
CA PHE A 32 24.13 -24.87 -31.59
C PHE A 32 23.34 -23.72 -30.95
N ILE A 33 22.70 -22.87 -31.76
CA ILE A 33 21.82 -21.79 -31.24
C ILE A 33 20.56 -22.38 -30.57
N ARG A 34 19.97 -23.45 -31.12
CA ARG A 34 18.80 -24.10 -30.52
C ARG A 34 19.12 -24.95 -29.28
N LEU A 35 20.30 -25.56 -29.23
CA LEU A 35 20.75 -26.38 -28.10
C LEU A 35 21.47 -25.57 -27.03
N SER A 36 21.84 -24.31 -27.31
CA SER A 36 22.30 -23.40 -26.27
C SER A 36 21.19 -23.30 -25.23
N PRO A 37 21.45 -23.73 -23.98
CA PRO A 37 20.47 -23.59 -22.92
C PRO A 37 20.13 -22.11 -22.86
N LYS A 38 18.85 -21.78 -23.01
CA LYS A 38 18.39 -20.45 -22.63
C LYS A 38 18.75 -20.34 -21.16
N GLU A 39 19.67 -19.44 -20.81
CA GLU A 39 19.83 -19.04 -19.42
C GLU A 39 18.43 -18.62 -18.98
N GLU A 40 17.81 -19.44 -18.13
CA GLU A 40 16.66 -19.03 -17.36
C GLU A 40 17.20 -17.93 -16.45
N VAL A 41 17.11 -16.69 -16.93
CA VAL A 41 17.30 -15.52 -16.09
C VAL A 41 16.35 -15.74 -14.93
N PRO A 42 16.84 -15.94 -13.69
CA PRO A 42 15.96 -16.14 -12.56
C PRO A 42 15.03 -14.93 -12.55
N ARG A 43 13.73 -15.20 -12.61
CA ARG A 43 12.71 -14.17 -12.47
C ARG A 43 12.89 -13.65 -11.06
N VAL A 44 13.63 -12.56 -10.91
CA VAL A 44 13.65 -11.78 -9.68
C VAL A 44 12.21 -11.30 -9.55
N GLU A 45 11.46 -11.91 -8.64
CA GLU A 45 10.25 -11.29 -8.13
C GLU A 45 10.72 -9.99 -7.50
N GLU A 46 10.53 -8.87 -8.20
CA GLU A 46 10.70 -7.56 -7.60
C GLU A 46 9.75 -7.52 -6.40
N GLU A 47 10.29 -7.57 -5.19
CA GLU A 47 9.52 -7.21 -4.00
C GLU A 47 8.97 -5.81 -4.26
N VAL A 48 7.67 -5.72 -4.53
CA VAL A 48 6.99 -4.44 -4.71
C VAL A 48 7.07 -3.74 -3.37
N GLN A 49 8.02 -2.82 -3.24
CA GLN A 49 8.21 -2.07 -2.00
C GLN A 49 6.98 -1.20 -1.76
N VAL A 50 6.18 -1.55 -0.75
CA VAL A 50 4.98 -0.78 -0.39
C VAL A 50 5.41 0.61 0.09
N THR A 51 4.96 1.65 -0.61
CA THR A 51 5.29 3.02 -0.25
C THR A 51 4.34 3.53 0.83
N TYR A 52 4.76 4.54 1.60
CA TYR A 52 3.85 5.17 2.56
C TYR A 52 2.62 5.81 1.90
N SER A 53 2.72 6.20 0.63
CA SER A 53 1.54 6.63 -0.13
C SER A 53 0.54 5.50 -0.35
N ASP A 54 1.01 4.27 -0.54
CA ASP A 54 0.16 3.09 -0.72
C ASP A 54 -0.51 2.73 0.61
N ILE A 55 0.24 2.78 1.71
CA ILE A 55 -0.27 2.58 3.07
C ILE A 55 -1.41 3.56 3.38
N LYS A 56 -1.25 4.86 3.06
CA LYS A 56 -2.30 5.86 3.26
C LYS A 56 -3.55 5.57 2.43
N LYS A 57 -3.36 5.16 1.16
CA LYS A 57 -4.49 4.78 0.28
C LYS A 57 -5.21 3.54 0.81
N GLU A 58 -4.48 2.53 1.28
CA GLU A 58 -5.08 1.35 1.90
C GLU A 58 -5.88 1.77 3.14
N PHE A 59 -5.28 2.52 4.06
CA PHE A 59 -5.94 2.99 5.28
C PHE A 59 -7.28 3.72 5.02
N VAL A 60 -7.36 4.55 3.97
CA VAL A 60 -8.60 5.25 3.59
C VAL A 60 -9.68 4.31 3.06
N ASN A 61 -9.28 3.22 2.39
CA ASN A 61 -10.20 2.29 1.72
C ASN A 61 -10.53 1.04 2.55
N SER A 62 -9.78 0.77 3.63
CA SER A 62 -9.98 -0.39 4.49
C SER A 62 -11.20 -0.24 5.39
N SER A 63 -11.76 -1.39 5.79
CA SER A 63 -12.65 -1.47 6.93
C SER A 63 -11.83 -1.65 8.20
N VAL A 64 -12.02 -0.78 9.18
CA VAL A 64 -11.24 -0.80 10.43
C VAL A 64 -12.16 -0.61 11.63
N MET A 65 -11.85 -1.27 12.73
CA MET A 65 -12.38 -0.93 14.04
C MET A 65 -11.54 0.20 14.64
N LEU A 66 -12.21 1.27 15.07
CA LEU A 66 -11.62 2.43 15.72
C LEU A 66 -11.90 2.37 17.23
N THR A 67 -10.85 2.59 18.00
CA THR A 67 -10.93 3.06 19.39
C THR A 67 -10.29 4.43 19.46
N MET A 68 -11.00 5.45 19.95
CA MET A 68 -10.44 6.79 20.16
C MET A 68 -10.75 7.27 21.58
N ASP A 69 -9.73 7.81 22.24
CA ASP A 69 -9.82 8.33 23.61
C ASP A 69 -9.11 9.68 23.72
N ASN A 70 -9.72 10.63 24.44
CA ASN A 70 -9.08 11.89 24.85
C ASN A 70 -9.29 12.20 26.34
N GLY A 71 -9.64 11.19 27.14
CA GLY A 71 -10.02 11.33 28.56
C GLY A 71 -11.44 11.87 28.83
N THR A 72 -12.06 12.60 27.88
CA THR A 72 -13.45 13.08 28.01
C THR A 72 -14.42 12.18 27.22
N TYR A 73 -14.05 11.90 25.98
CA TYR A 73 -14.79 11.07 25.06
C TYR A 73 -14.05 9.76 24.82
N TYR A 74 -14.80 8.67 24.90
CA TYR A 74 -14.37 7.36 24.45
C TYR A 74 -15.24 6.93 23.28
N VAL A 75 -14.64 6.76 22.10
CA VAL A 75 -15.30 6.40 20.85
C VAL A 75 -14.87 5.01 20.44
N ASN A 76 -15.84 4.13 20.17
CA ASN A 76 -15.56 2.76 19.76
C ASN A 76 -16.54 2.35 18.66
N GLY A 77 -16.04 1.79 17.56
CA GLY A 77 -16.91 1.30 16.50
C GLY A 77 -16.17 0.89 15.25
N VAL A 78 -16.93 0.72 14.17
CA VAL A 78 -16.43 0.26 12.88
C VAL A 78 -16.53 1.38 11.86
N ILE A 79 -15.45 1.60 11.13
CA ILE A 79 -15.41 2.41 9.92
C ILE A 79 -15.48 1.45 8.74
N LYS A 80 -16.51 1.61 7.92
CA LYS A 80 -16.72 0.81 6.71
C LYS A 80 -17.41 1.66 5.66
N ASN A 81 -16.97 1.55 4.41
CA ASN A 81 -17.50 2.31 3.28
C ASN A 81 -17.52 3.84 3.54
N GLY A 82 -16.45 4.36 4.16
CA GLY A 82 -16.30 5.79 4.43
C GLY A 82 -17.21 6.37 5.52
N ALA A 83 -17.87 5.53 6.31
CA ALA A 83 -18.70 5.95 7.43
C ALA A 83 -18.37 5.15 8.71
N PHE A 84 -18.47 5.83 9.85
CA PHE A 84 -18.34 5.25 11.18
C PHE A 84 -19.72 4.85 11.71
N THR A 85 -19.79 3.67 12.33
CA THR A 85 -20.93 3.23 13.13
C THR A 85 -20.40 2.67 14.43
N GLY A 86 -20.90 3.18 15.55
CA GLY A 86 -20.36 2.79 16.85
C GLY A 86 -21.05 3.45 18.01
N THR A 87 -20.27 3.69 19.06
CA THR A 87 -20.70 4.35 20.28
C THR A 87 -19.76 5.47 20.66
N ILE A 88 -20.31 6.53 21.24
CA ILE A 88 -19.55 7.57 21.93
C ILE A 88 -20.02 7.60 23.38
N GLN A 89 -19.06 7.46 24.29
CA GLN A 89 -19.24 7.62 25.72
C GLN A 89 -18.70 8.99 26.16
N SER A 90 -19.50 9.73 26.93
CA SER A 90 -19.17 11.00 27.59
C SER A 90 -19.96 11.11 28.88
N ASP A 91 -19.36 11.60 29.96
CA ASP A 91 -20.05 11.90 31.22
C ASP A 91 -20.90 10.72 31.75
N GLY A 92 -20.39 9.49 31.60
CA GLY A 92 -21.08 8.27 32.01
C GLY A 92 -22.24 7.82 31.12
N ASN A 93 -22.56 8.56 30.06
CA ASN A 93 -23.59 8.20 29.08
C ASN A 93 -22.95 7.63 27.81
N THR A 94 -23.49 6.53 27.31
CA THR A 94 -23.05 5.90 26.07
C THR A 94 -24.17 5.91 25.06
N ASN A 95 -23.97 6.60 23.93
CA ASN A 95 -24.95 6.65 22.85
C ASN A 95 -24.43 5.93 21.60
N LYS A 96 -25.34 5.31 20.86
CA LYS A 96 -25.04 4.79 19.52
C LYS A 96 -25.03 5.95 18.53
N VAL A 97 -24.02 5.96 17.66
CA VAL A 97 -23.84 7.03 16.68
C VAL A 97 -23.53 6.49 15.29
N TYR A 98 -23.82 7.32 14.31
CA TYR A 98 -23.39 7.16 12.92
C TYR A 98 -22.74 8.46 12.48
N TYR A 99 -21.57 8.37 11.84
CA TYR A 99 -20.84 9.53 11.34
C TYR A 99 -20.34 9.30 9.91
N ASN A 100 -20.66 10.23 9.01
CA ASN A 100 -20.22 10.22 7.61
C ASN A 100 -19.69 11.60 7.14
N GLY A 101 -19.31 12.45 8.10
CA GLY A 101 -19.10 13.89 7.91
C GLY A 101 -20.15 14.75 8.62
N VAL A 102 -21.29 14.14 8.97
CA VAL A 102 -22.28 14.70 9.89
C VAL A 102 -22.56 13.67 10.99
N MET A 103 -22.71 14.12 12.23
CA MET A 103 -22.92 13.27 13.40
C MET A 103 -24.41 13.02 13.65
N TYR A 104 -24.78 11.75 13.81
CA TYR A 104 -26.16 11.33 14.09
C TYR A 104 -26.22 10.43 15.32
N LEU A 105 -27.21 10.66 16.19
CA LEU A 105 -27.65 9.66 17.16
C LEU A 105 -28.45 8.57 16.46
N VAL A 106 -28.25 7.32 16.90
CA VAL A 106 -28.97 6.15 16.36
C VAL A 106 -29.88 5.57 17.42
N ASN A 107 -31.19 5.78 17.28
CA ASN A 107 -32.20 5.27 18.20
C ASN A 107 -33.17 4.36 17.46
N LYS A 108 -33.22 3.07 17.83
CA LYS A 108 -34.10 2.06 17.20
C LYS A 108 -34.02 2.01 15.67
N GLY A 109 -32.87 2.37 15.08
CA GLY A 109 -32.63 2.39 13.63
C GLY A 109 -32.86 3.74 12.97
N GLU A 110 -33.46 4.71 13.66
CA GLU A 110 -33.61 6.08 13.17
C GLU A 110 -32.34 6.90 13.46
N LYS A 111 -31.99 7.78 12.52
CA LYS A 111 -30.83 8.68 12.61
C LYS A 111 -31.31 10.11 12.81
N THR A 112 -30.88 10.74 13.90
CA THR A 112 -31.18 12.15 14.18
C THR A 112 -29.87 12.91 14.30
N GLU A 113 -29.70 13.96 13.50
CA GLU A 113 -28.51 14.82 13.57
C GLU A 113 -28.34 15.39 14.98
N THR A 114 -27.10 15.48 15.45
CA THR A 114 -26.81 15.91 16.82
C THR A 114 -25.58 16.80 16.91
N GLY A 115 -25.68 17.84 17.75
CA GLY A 115 -24.55 18.66 18.19
C GLY A 115 -24.02 18.28 19.57
N LEU A 116 -24.45 17.16 20.15
CA LEU A 116 -24.06 16.74 21.51
C LEU A 116 -22.54 16.61 21.71
N TYR A 117 -21.81 16.34 20.63
CA TYR A 117 -20.37 16.11 20.64
C TYR A 117 -19.61 17.27 19.97
N SER A 118 -20.10 18.51 20.09
CA SER A 118 -19.50 19.68 19.44
C SER A 118 -18.05 19.99 19.86
N GLU A 119 -17.63 19.53 21.05
CA GLU A 119 -16.25 19.66 21.54
C GLU A 119 -15.35 18.49 21.10
N LEU A 120 -15.92 17.41 20.55
CA LEU A 120 -15.15 16.31 19.98
C LEU A 120 -14.61 16.75 18.62
N ASN A 121 -13.30 16.56 18.40
CA ASN A 121 -12.72 16.73 17.07
C ASN A 121 -13.13 15.58 16.13
N ASP A 122 -14.29 15.73 15.48
CA ASP A 122 -14.89 14.74 14.58
C ASP A 122 -14.08 14.46 13.31
N LYS A 123 -13.19 15.39 12.91
CA LYS A 123 -12.22 15.20 11.81
C LYS A 123 -11.18 14.11 12.08
N LEU A 124 -11.08 13.63 13.32
CA LEU A 124 -10.22 12.49 13.67
C LEU A 124 -10.93 11.13 13.51
N ILE A 125 -12.24 11.11 13.29
CA ILE A 125 -12.99 9.85 13.24
C ILE A 125 -12.73 9.08 11.95
N LEU A 126 -12.74 9.75 10.79
CA LEU A 126 -12.60 9.07 9.50
C LEU A 126 -11.15 9.13 8.97
N PRO A 127 -10.57 8.01 8.52
CA PRO A 127 -9.24 7.93 7.93
C PRO A 127 -9.01 8.95 6.80
N LYS A 128 -10.02 9.16 5.95
CA LYS A 128 -9.97 10.11 4.82
C LYS A 128 -9.67 11.54 5.28
N ASP A 129 -10.19 11.93 6.44
CA ASP A 129 -10.09 13.30 6.93
C ASP A 129 -8.67 13.52 7.52
N ILE A 130 -8.16 12.53 8.26
CA ILE A 130 -6.77 12.52 8.75
C ILE A 130 -5.79 12.56 7.58
N VAL A 131 -5.95 11.65 6.61
CA VAL A 131 -5.07 11.57 5.43
C VAL A 131 -5.15 12.85 4.61
N GLY A 132 -6.35 13.39 4.37
CA GLY A 132 -6.53 14.64 3.65
C GLY A 132 -5.86 15.85 4.31
N ILE A 133 -5.77 15.87 5.65
CA ILE A 133 -5.03 16.90 6.40
C ILE A 133 -3.52 16.72 6.19
N ILE A 134 -2.98 15.54 6.45
CA ILE A 134 -1.53 15.32 6.46
C ILE A 134 -0.91 15.24 5.05
N ASP A 135 -1.69 14.92 4.01
CA ASP A 135 -1.19 14.77 2.63
C ASP A 135 -0.56 16.05 2.05
N ASN A 136 -0.94 17.21 2.58
CA ASN A 136 -0.38 18.50 2.16
C ASN A 136 0.96 18.82 2.85
N TYR A 137 1.43 17.96 3.74
CA TYR A 137 2.58 18.21 4.59
C TYR A 137 3.59 17.07 4.52
N ASN A 138 4.87 17.43 4.64
CA ASN A 138 5.95 16.45 4.72
C ASN A 138 6.15 16.03 6.18
N GLY A 139 5.76 14.79 6.49
CA GLY A 139 5.97 14.21 7.81
C GLY A 139 7.44 13.88 8.06
N LEU A 140 7.92 14.14 9.27
CA LEU A 140 9.23 13.70 9.73
C LEU A 140 9.16 12.19 10.05
N LEU A 141 9.88 11.38 9.27
CA LEU A 141 9.98 9.94 9.49
C LEU A 141 10.94 9.62 10.65
N LYS A 142 10.48 8.77 11.55
CA LYS A 142 11.30 8.12 12.58
C LYS A 142 11.06 6.61 12.51
N THR A 143 12.15 5.85 12.40
CA THR A 143 12.12 4.39 12.30
C THR A 143 12.75 3.76 13.53
N THR A 144 12.10 2.74 14.09
CA THR A 144 12.65 1.80 15.08
C THR A 144 12.74 0.40 14.45
N SER A 145 13.24 -0.62 15.16
CA SER A 145 13.55 -1.96 14.59
C SER A 145 12.40 -2.55 13.76
N ASP A 146 11.16 -2.38 14.19
CA ASP A 146 9.98 -2.99 13.56
C ASP A 146 8.84 -1.99 13.25
N ASP A 147 8.95 -0.75 13.74
CA ASP A 147 7.90 0.26 13.67
C ASP A 147 8.39 1.53 12.97
N LYS A 148 7.52 2.14 12.16
CA LYS A 148 7.74 3.46 11.56
C LYS A 148 6.74 4.44 12.16
N SER A 149 7.17 5.67 12.39
CA SER A 149 6.29 6.76 12.79
C SER A 149 6.55 7.99 11.93
N TYR A 150 5.47 8.68 11.56
CA TYR A 150 5.51 9.92 10.78
C TYR A 150 4.91 11.03 11.63
N THR A 151 5.72 12.04 11.94
CA THR A 151 5.28 13.18 12.76
C THR A 151 5.01 14.38 11.87
N TYR A 152 3.86 15.02 12.05
CA TYR A 152 3.45 16.23 11.35
C TYR A 152 3.18 17.32 12.38
N ASP A 153 3.64 18.52 12.10
CA ASP A 153 3.32 19.74 12.85
C ASP A 153 2.54 20.66 11.90
N ILE A 154 1.26 20.85 12.15
CA ILE A 154 0.30 21.50 11.27
C ILE A 154 -0.52 22.49 12.10
N ASP A 155 -0.32 23.79 11.88
CA ASP A 155 -1.06 24.87 12.56
C ASP A 155 -1.11 24.71 14.09
N GLY A 156 0.03 24.33 14.69
CA GLY A 156 0.18 24.10 16.13
C GLY A 156 -0.42 22.79 16.63
N ALA A 157 -0.96 21.96 15.74
CA ALA A 157 -1.39 20.60 16.03
C ALA A 157 -0.32 19.60 15.63
N LYS A 158 -0.06 18.64 16.51
CA LYS A 158 0.90 17.57 16.26
C LYS A 158 0.18 16.26 15.98
N TYR A 159 0.42 15.67 14.82
CA TYR A 159 -0.03 14.34 14.45
C TYR A 159 1.15 13.37 14.46
N VAL A 160 1.03 12.22 15.13
CA VAL A 160 2.00 11.13 15.03
C VAL A 160 1.29 9.90 14.52
N VAL A 161 1.63 9.48 13.30
CA VAL A 161 1.04 8.32 12.62
C VAL A 161 2.00 7.14 12.76
N TYR A 162 1.55 6.10 13.45
CA TYR A 162 2.31 4.88 13.68
C TYR A 162 1.93 3.82 12.64
N VAL A 163 2.95 3.24 12.04
CA VAL A 163 2.85 2.21 11.00
C VAL A 163 3.56 0.96 11.49
N LYS A 164 2.84 -0.15 11.48
CA LYS A 164 3.33 -1.49 11.81
C LYS A 164 2.84 -2.45 10.74
N GLU A 165 3.73 -3.34 10.25
CA GLU A 165 3.38 -4.33 9.20
C GLU A 165 2.68 -3.67 8.00
N GLU A 166 3.24 -2.54 7.54
CA GLU A 166 2.73 -1.76 6.41
C GLU A 166 1.31 -1.20 6.59
N LYS A 167 0.80 -1.15 7.83
CA LYS A 167 -0.53 -0.63 8.15
C LYS A 167 -0.47 0.48 9.19
N ILE A 168 -1.28 1.52 9.00
CA ILE A 168 -1.49 2.54 10.04
C ILE A 168 -2.32 1.89 11.16
N CYS A 169 -1.71 1.72 12.33
CA CYS A 169 -2.33 1.04 13.48
C CYS A 169 -2.69 2.01 14.61
N LYS A 170 -2.04 3.18 14.65
CA LYS A 170 -2.32 4.21 15.67
C LYS A 170 -2.04 5.61 15.14
N VAL A 171 -2.84 6.57 15.57
CA VAL A 171 -2.59 8.00 15.39
C VAL A 171 -2.73 8.68 16.75
N THR A 172 -1.76 9.52 17.10
CA THR A 172 -1.91 10.44 18.22
C THR A 172 -2.03 11.86 17.69
N TYR A 173 -2.98 12.63 18.22
CA TYR A 173 -3.17 14.03 17.91
C TYR A 173 -3.03 14.85 19.20
N GLU A 174 -2.29 15.95 19.14
CA GLU A 174 -2.10 16.86 20.27
C GLU A 174 -2.27 18.30 19.82
N LYS A 175 -3.14 19.06 20.49
CA LYS A 175 -3.31 20.51 20.30
C LYS A 175 -3.92 21.13 21.55
N ASP A 176 -3.42 22.28 22.00
CA ASP A 176 -4.02 23.06 23.09
C ASP A 176 -4.29 22.24 24.38
N ASN A 177 -3.34 21.39 24.78
CA ASN A 177 -3.43 20.41 25.88
C ASN A 177 -4.48 19.29 25.72
N LEU A 178 -5.17 19.22 24.58
CA LEU A 178 -6.02 18.08 24.23
C LEU A 178 -5.18 17.03 23.51
N VAL A 179 -5.18 15.82 24.04
CA VAL A 179 -4.48 14.67 23.45
C VAL A 179 -5.51 13.61 23.09
N TYR A 180 -5.50 13.19 21.83
CA TYR A 180 -6.31 12.09 21.32
C TYR A 180 -5.40 10.92 20.99
N THR A 181 -5.79 9.72 21.42
CA THR A 181 -5.18 8.47 20.99
C THR A 181 -6.20 7.69 20.18
N LEU A 182 -5.87 7.39 18.92
CA LEU A 182 -6.69 6.64 18.00
C LEU A 182 -6.00 5.33 17.64
N GLU A 183 -6.63 4.20 17.90
CA GLU A 183 -6.14 2.86 17.59
C GLU A 183 -7.04 2.18 16.55
N TYR A 184 -6.41 1.50 15.60
CA TYR A 184 -7.07 0.91 14.44
C TYR A 184 -6.77 -0.59 14.35
N ASN A 185 -7.82 -1.40 14.23
CA ASN A 185 -7.73 -2.83 13.96
C ASN A 185 -8.42 -3.14 12.63
N TYR A 186 -7.69 -3.73 11.67
CA TYR A 186 -8.22 -4.04 10.34
C TYR A 186 -9.16 -5.26 10.40
N LEU A 187 -10.26 -5.21 9.63
CA LEU A 187 -11.30 -6.24 9.56
C LEU A 187 -11.20 -7.11 8.30
#